data_AF-A0A3D5WLD0-F1
#
_entry.id   AF-A0A3D5WLD0-F1
#
_cell.length_a   1.000
_cell.length_b   1.000
_cell.length_c   1.000
_cell.angle_alpha   90.00
_cell.angle_beta   90.00
_cell.angle_gamma   90.00
#
_symmetry.space_group_name_H-M   'P 1'
#
loop_
_entity.id
_entity.type
_entity.pdbx_description
1 polymer ?
#
loop_
_entity_poly.entity_id
_entity_poly.type
_entity_poly.pdbx_seq_one_letter_code
_entity_poly.pdbx_strand_id
1 'polypeptide(L)'
;GETEEDFADTMDVVEKVQYDSAFTFIYSKRTGTPAAAMEDQVPEEVVKERFDRLLERVQQIAAVHAGKDVGKVVEVLVEEQNGQDASLMTGRTSQNYVVHFPGETCLIGKIIPVKLIESKGFYY
;
A
#
# COMPACT_ATOMS: atom_id res chain seq x y z
N GLY A 1 -8.86 26.35 3.05
CA GLY A 1 -8.41 24.96 3.20
C GLY A 1 -8.15 24.38 1.82
N GLU A 2 -7.92 23.08 1.72
CA GLU A 2 -7.78 22.41 0.42
C GLU A 2 -9.03 22.61 -0.44
N THR A 3 -8.84 23.15 -1.64
CA THR A 3 -9.88 23.33 -2.65
C THR A 3 -10.03 22.08 -3.53
N GLU A 4 -11.05 22.03 -4.39
CA GLU A 4 -11.17 20.91 -5.35
C GLU A 4 -10.04 20.90 -6.39
N GLU A 5 -9.51 22.08 -6.74
CA GLU A 5 -8.35 22.22 -7.63
C GLU A 5 -7.09 21.64 -6.98
N ASP A 6 -6.83 21.95 -5.70
CA ASP A 6 -5.69 21.39 -4.96
C ASP A 6 -5.78 19.84 -4.85
N PHE A 7 -6.99 19.32 -4.64
CA PHE A 7 -7.22 17.88 -4.62
C PHE A 7 -7.03 17.25 -6.00
N ALA A 8 -7.49 17.91 -7.07
CA ALA A 8 -7.31 17.44 -8.45
C ALA A 8 -5.82 17.41 -8.83
N ASP A 9 -5.02 18.39 -8.42
CA ASP A 9 -3.58 18.40 -8.62
C ASP A 9 -2.90 17.24 -7.88
N THR A 10 -3.37 16.92 -6.66
CA THR A 10 -2.89 15.75 -5.90
C THR A 10 -3.20 14.44 -6.65
N MET A 11 -4.41 14.32 -7.19
CA MET A 11 -4.81 13.17 -8.01
C MET A 11 -3.95 13.05 -9.28
N ASP A 12 -3.69 14.15 -9.98
CA ASP A 12 -2.85 14.18 -11.17
C ASP A 12 -1.43 13.65 -10.89
N VAL A 13 -0.84 13.99 -9.73
CA VAL A 13 0.45 13.43 -9.30
C VAL A 13 0.37 11.93 -9.08
N VAL A 14 -0.67 11.44 -8.41
CA VAL A 14 -0.88 10.00 -8.18
C VAL A 14 -1.00 9.25 -9.51
N GLU A 15 -1.74 9.80 -10.48
CA GLU A 15 -1.96 9.18 -11.78
C GLU A 15 -0.71 9.17 -12.67
N LYS A 16 0.10 10.23 -12.61
CA LYS A 16 1.34 10.33 -13.39
C LYS A 16 2.47 9.47 -12.83
N VAL A 17 2.65 9.47 -11.51
CA VAL A 17 3.77 8.78 -10.87
C VAL A 17 3.49 7.29 -10.69
N GLN A 18 2.23 6.92 -10.45
CA GLN A 18 1.80 5.54 -10.26
C GLN A 18 2.58 4.81 -9.15
N TYR A 19 2.52 5.34 -7.93
CA TYR A 19 3.21 4.73 -6.78
C TYR A 19 2.73 3.29 -6.50
N ASP A 20 3.67 2.39 -6.19
CA ASP A 20 3.36 1.01 -5.78
C ASP A 20 2.65 0.93 -4.43
N SER A 21 2.85 1.93 -3.58
CA SER A 21 2.20 2.11 -2.28
C SER A 21 2.29 3.57 -1.86
N ALA A 22 1.29 4.06 -1.12
CA ALA A 22 1.28 5.41 -0.56
C ALA A 22 0.70 5.42 0.84
N PHE A 23 1.28 6.21 1.74
CA PHE A 23 0.70 6.48 3.05
C PHE A 23 -0.21 7.70 2.96
N THR A 24 -1.52 7.50 3.17
CA THR A 24 -2.53 8.55 3.10
C THR A 24 -3.18 8.74 4.47
N PHE A 25 -3.33 9.98 4.92
CA PHE A 25 -3.94 10.30 6.21
C PHE A 25 -4.90 11.49 6.08
N ILE A 26 -6.02 11.40 6.79
CA ILE A 26 -6.90 12.56 7.00
C ILE A 26 -6.22 13.53 7.98
N TYR A 27 -6.24 14.82 7.65
CA TYR A 27 -5.72 15.85 8.54
C TYR A 27 -6.41 15.79 9.91
N SER A 28 -5.62 15.69 10.96
CA SER A 28 -6.09 15.74 12.35
C SER A 28 -5.66 17.07 12.97
N LYS A 29 -6.64 17.91 13.31
CA LYS A 29 -6.41 19.23 13.91
C LYS A 29 -5.72 19.08 15.26
N ARG A 30 -4.55 19.70 15.42
CA ARG A 30 -3.77 19.69 16.66
C ARG A 30 -3.61 21.10 17.22
N THR A 31 -4.02 21.29 18.47
CA THR A 31 -3.94 22.57 19.20
C THR A 31 -2.50 23.13 19.15
N GLY A 32 -2.38 24.43 18.89
CA GLY A 32 -1.09 25.13 18.83
C GLY A 32 -0.39 25.09 17.45
N THR A 33 -0.93 24.37 16.47
CA THR A 33 -0.40 24.40 15.09
C THR A 33 -0.99 25.57 14.30
N PRO A 34 -0.24 26.19 13.36
CA PRO A 34 -0.78 27.22 12.47
C PRO A 34 -2.01 26.73 11.68
N ALA A 35 -1.98 25.49 11.21
CA ALA A 35 -3.10 24.88 10.50
C ALA A 35 -4.38 24.79 11.35
N ALA A 36 -4.26 24.64 12.68
CA ALA A 36 -5.41 24.63 13.56
C ALA A 36 -6.07 26.02 13.73
N ALA A 37 -5.35 27.10 13.46
CA ALA A 37 -5.88 28.46 13.51
C ALA A 37 -6.52 28.91 12.18
N MET A 38 -6.38 28.14 11.09
CA MET A 38 -6.99 28.48 9.81
C MET A 38 -8.52 28.39 9.90
N GLU A 39 -9.22 29.43 9.46
CA GLU A 39 -10.68 29.53 9.51
C GLU A 39 -11.35 28.67 8.42
N ASP A 40 -10.72 28.60 7.24
CA ASP A 40 -11.24 27.87 6.07
C ASP A 40 -10.95 26.36 6.16
N GLN A 41 -11.43 25.69 7.20
CA GLN A 41 -11.34 24.22 7.30
C GLN A 41 -12.29 23.57 6.28
N VAL A 42 -11.86 22.44 5.71
CA VAL A 42 -12.70 21.66 4.79
C VAL A 42 -13.73 20.88 5.60
N PRO A 43 -15.02 20.85 5.20
CA PRO A 43 -16.02 20.04 5.87
C PRO A 43 -15.63 18.56 5.92
N GLU A 44 -15.92 17.89 7.03
CA GLU A 44 -15.53 16.49 7.27
C GLU A 44 -16.03 15.54 6.16
N GLU A 45 -17.26 15.76 5.67
CA GLU A 45 -17.84 14.97 4.58
C GLU A 45 -17.02 15.08 3.28
N VAL A 46 -16.54 16.28 2.95
CA VAL A 46 -15.71 16.53 1.77
C VAL A 46 -14.32 15.91 1.96
N VAL A 47 -13.73 16.05 3.16
CA VAL A 47 -12.45 15.41 3.49
C VAL A 47 -12.53 13.90 3.32
N LYS A 48 -13.61 13.29 3.81
CA LYS A 48 -13.82 11.84 3.71
C LYS A 48 -14.03 11.40 2.26
N GLU A 49 -14.87 12.11 1.50
CA GLU A 49 -15.13 11.80 0.09
C GLU A 49 -13.85 11.85 -0.75
N ARG A 50 -13.03 12.89 -0.58
CA ARG A 50 -11.73 13.03 -1.25
C ARG A 50 -10.74 11.95 -0.83
N PHE A 51 -10.65 11.67 0.47
CA PHE A 51 -9.79 10.62 0.98
C PHE A 51 -10.15 9.26 0.39
N ASP A 52 -11.44 8.92 0.37
CA ASP A 52 -11.91 7.64 -0.17
C ASP A 52 -11.60 7.53 -1.67
N ARG A 53 -11.83 8.60 -2.46
CA ARG A 53 -11.45 8.66 -3.89
C ARG A 53 -9.96 8.49 -4.13
N LEU A 54 -9.13 9.20 -3.36
CA LEU A 54 -7.68 9.10 -3.46
C LEU A 54 -7.19 7.70 -3.10
N LEU A 55 -7.69 7.15 -1.99
CA LEU A 55 -7.32 5.83 -1.51
C LEU A 55 -7.71 4.75 -2.53
N GLU A 56 -8.92 4.81 -3.07
CA GLU A 56 -9.36 3.89 -4.13
C GLU A 56 -8.41 3.94 -5.33
N ARG A 57 -8.05 5.15 -5.79
CA ARG A 57 -7.16 5.29 -6.95
C ARG A 57 -5.77 4.73 -6.69
N VAL A 58 -5.17 5.04 -5.54
CA VAL A 58 -3.87 4.49 -5.13
C VAL A 58 -3.93 2.97 -5.07
N GLN A 59 -4.99 2.39 -4.49
CA GLN A 59 -5.16 0.93 -4.39
C GLN A 59 -5.31 0.27 -5.77
N GLN A 60 -6.04 0.88 -6.70
CA GLN A 60 -6.16 0.38 -8.07
C GLN A 60 -4.79 0.34 -8.78
N ILE A 61 -4.00 1.41 -8.65
CA ILE A 61 -2.65 1.49 -9.22
C ILE A 61 -1.73 0.42 -8.60
N ALA A 62 -1.69 0.35 -7.27
CA ALA A 62 -0.89 -0.62 -6.53
C ALA A 62 -1.23 -2.06 -6.93
N ALA A 63 -2.52 -2.38 -7.09
CA ALA A 63 -2.98 -3.69 -7.53
C ALA A 63 -2.53 -4.04 -8.95
N VAL A 64 -2.53 -3.08 -9.87
CA VAL A 64 -1.98 -3.29 -11.23
C VAL A 64 -0.49 -3.59 -11.15
N HIS A 65 0.26 -2.89 -10.30
CA HIS A 65 1.70 -3.05 -10.18
C HIS A 65 2.08 -4.38 -9.51
N ALA A 66 1.44 -4.72 -8.41
CA ALA A 66 1.55 -6.04 -7.78
C ALA A 66 1.02 -7.17 -8.68
N GLY A 67 0.19 -6.88 -9.69
CA GLY A 67 -0.22 -7.88 -10.67
C GLY A 67 0.89 -8.26 -11.67
N LYS A 68 1.89 -7.39 -11.90
CA LYS A 68 2.87 -7.54 -12.99
C LYS A 68 3.81 -8.72 -12.82
N ASP A 69 4.03 -9.21 -11.60
CA ASP A 69 4.93 -10.33 -11.32
C ASP A 69 4.21 -11.67 -11.13
N VAL A 70 2.88 -11.70 -11.25
CA VAL A 70 2.12 -12.95 -11.27
C VAL A 70 2.63 -13.87 -12.38
N GLY A 71 2.92 -15.12 -12.03
CA GLY A 71 3.49 -16.14 -12.90
C GLY A 71 5.02 -16.19 -12.94
N LYS A 72 5.71 -15.15 -12.44
CA LYS A 72 7.18 -15.11 -12.39
C LYS A 72 7.73 -15.84 -11.16
N VAL A 73 9.00 -16.24 -11.26
CA VAL A 73 9.79 -16.71 -10.11
C VAL A 73 10.67 -15.55 -9.65
N VAL A 74 10.55 -15.18 -8.38
CA VAL A 74 11.30 -14.05 -7.80
C VAL A 74 12.04 -14.51 -6.53
N GLU A 75 13.07 -13.76 -6.16
CA GLU A 75 13.76 -13.98 -4.88
C GLU A 75 12.93 -13.42 -3.72
N VAL A 76 12.72 -14.27 -2.71
CA VAL A 76 11.97 -13.94 -1.49
C VAL A 76 12.84 -14.24 -0.27
N LEU A 77 13.03 -13.23 0.58
CA LEU A 77 13.57 -13.42 1.92
C LEU A 77 12.47 -14.00 2.81
N VAL A 78 12.70 -15.19 3.37
CA VAL A 78 11.76 -15.81 4.31
C VAL A 78 11.95 -15.21 5.69
N GLU A 79 10.90 -14.64 6.27
CA GLU A 79 10.97 -13.88 7.53
C GLU A 79 10.43 -14.68 8.71
N GLU A 80 9.27 -15.33 8.54
CA GLU A 80 8.56 -15.98 9.64
C GLU A 80 7.59 -17.06 9.17
N GLN A 81 7.16 -17.92 10.09
CA GLN A 81 5.97 -18.75 9.87
C GLN A 81 4.74 -17.85 9.90
N ASN A 82 3.79 -18.04 8.98
CA ASN A 82 2.60 -17.21 8.92
C ASN A 82 1.75 -17.41 10.19
N GLY A 83 1.38 -16.30 10.83
CA GLY A 83 0.66 -16.33 12.11
C GLY A 83 -0.83 -16.70 12.00
N GLN A 84 -1.42 -16.65 10.80
CA GLN A 84 -2.82 -17.01 10.55
C GLN A 84 -2.94 -18.45 10.01
N ASP A 85 -1.97 -18.91 9.23
CA ASP A 85 -1.90 -20.27 8.68
C ASP A 85 -0.49 -20.86 8.84
N ALA A 86 -0.34 -21.74 9.82
CA ALA A 86 0.95 -22.37 10.14
C ALA A 86 1.52 -23.27 9.01
N SER A 87 0.73 -23.60 7.97
CA SER A 87 1.22 -24.31 6.79
C SER A 87 2.00 -23.43 5.81
N LEU A 88 1.95 -22.11 6.01
CA LEU A 88 2.58 -21.11 5.16
C LEU A 88 3.75 -20.42 5.87
N MET A 89 4.69 -19.98 5.05
CA MET A 89 5.74 -19.04 5.41
C MET A 89 5.38 -17.65 4.88
N THR A 90 5.78 -16.61 5.60
CA THR A 90 5.73 -15.23 5.16
C THR A 90 7.14 -14.77 4.82
N GLY A 91 7.27 -14.16 3.65
CA GLY A 91 8.51 -13.53 3.23
C GLY A 91 8.27 -12.23 2.46
N ARG A 92 9.35 -11.59 2.05
CA ARG A 92 9.31 -10.36 1.24
C ARG A 92 10.21 -10.45 0.02
N THR A 93 9.73 -9.89 -1.09
CA THR A 93 10.55 -9.64 -2.28
C THR A 93 11.47 -8.43 -2.06
N SER A 94 12.43 -8.22 -2.96
CA SER A 94 13.26 -6.99 -2.97
C SER A 94 12.46 -5.70 -3.19
N GLN A 95 11.25 -5.81 -3.77
CA GLN A 95 10.29 -4.72 -3.94
C GLN A 95 9.39 -4.53 -2.70
N ASN A 96 9.69 -5.23 -1.60
CA ASN A 96 8.97 -5.19 -0.33
C ASN A 96 7.52 -5.74 -0.39
N TYR A 97 7.14 -6.44 -1.45
CA TYR A 97 5.88 -7.18 -1.48
C TYR A 97 5.92 -8.36 -0.52
N VAL A 98 4.87 -8.50 0.29
CA VAL A 98 4.66 -9.68 1.13
C VAL A 98 4.27 -10.86 0.25
N VAL A 99 4.83 -12.03 0.54
CA VAL A 99 4.53 -13.28 -0.16
C VAL A 99 4.25 -14.35 0.89
N HIS A 100 3.10 -15.00 0.77
CA HIS A 100 2.75 -16.18 1.53
C HIS A 100 2.88 -17.42 0.66
N PHE A 101 3.64 -18.41 1.12
CA PHE A 101 3.91 -19.61 0.34
C PHE A 101 4.12 -20.82 1.24
N PRO A 102 3.77 -22.04 0.79
CA PRO A 102 4.04 -23.25 1.56
C PRO A 102 5.55 -23.44 1.80
N GLY A 103 5.94 -23.79 3.02
CA GLY A 103 7.35 -23.98 3.36
C GLY A 103 7.57 -24.40 4.80
N GLU A 104 8.83 -24.64 5.15
CA GLU A 104 9.24 -25.05 6.50
C GLU A 104 9.97 -23.91 7.22
N THR A 105 9.89 -23.89 8.56
CA THR A 105 10.55 -22.89 9.40
C THR A 105 12.07 -22.87 9.29
N CYS A 106 12.69 -23.95 8.80
CA CYS A 106 14.12 -24.02 8.52
C CYS A 106 14.57 -23.10 7.37
N LEU A 107 13.62 -22.49 6.64
CA LEU A 107 13.87 -21.53 5.57
C LEU A 107 14.05 -20.10 6.07
N ILE A 108 13.64 -19.78 7.31
CA ILE A 108 13.72 -18.42 7.87
C ILE A 108 15.16 -17.88 7.78
N GLY A 109 15.29 -16.64 7.32
CA GLY A 109 16.57 -15.94 7.10
C GLY A 109 17.26 -16.28 5.78
N LYS A 110 16.69 -17.17 4.95
CA LYS A 110 17.20 -17.48 3.61
C LYS A 110 16.46 -16.71 2.54
N ILE A 111 17.16 -16.41 1.45
CA ILE A 111 16.57 -15.91 0.21
C ILE A 111 16.38 -17.11 -0.71
N ILE A 112 15.15 -17.36 -1.15
CA ILE A 112 14.81 -18.50 -2.01
C ILE A 112 13.98 -18.05 -3.23
N PRO A 113 14.08 -18.76 -4.36
CA PRO A 113 13.21 -18.52 -5.49
C PRO A 113 11.78 -19.02 -5.19
N VAL A 114 10.79 -18.14 -5.31
CA VAL A 114 9.37 -18.45 -5.12
C VAL A 114 8.59 -18.05 -6.37
N LYS A 115 7.70 -18.93 -6.84
CA LYS A 115 6.79 -18.63 -7.94
C LYS A 115 5.56 -17.92 -7.41
N LEU A 116 5.28 -16.71 -7.92
CA LEU A 116 4.10 -15.94 -7.56
C LEU A 116 2.90 -16.44 -8.38
N ILE A 117 1.84 -16.89 -7.72
CA ILE A 117 0.68 -17.55 -8.38
C ILE A 117 -0.51 -16.61 -8.50
N GLU A 118 -0.78 -15.82 -7.47
CA GLU A 118 -1.91 -14.90 -7.41
C GLU A 118 -1.47 -13.63 -6.69
N SER A 119 -1.99 -12.47 -7.11
CA SER A 119 -1.84 -11.22 -6.36
C SER A 119 -3.17 -10.86 -5.70
N LYS A 120 -3.11 -10.50 -4.42
CA LYS A 120 -4.24 -10.01 -3.62
C LYS A 120 -4.28 -8.48 -3.53
N GLY A 121 -3.66 -7.79 -4.50
CA GLY A 121 -3.62 -6.33 -4.63
C GLY A 121 -2.37 -5.69 -4.04
N PHE A 122 -1.89 -6.17 -2.88
CA PHE A 122 -0.67 -5.63 -2.23
C PHE A 122 0.26 -6.71 -1.67
N TYR A 123 -0.11 -7.99 -1.84
CA TYR A 123 0.68 -9.16 -1.45
C TYR A 123 0.33 -10.34 -2.36
N TYR A 124 1.12 -11.42 -2.26
CA TYR A 124 0.96 -12.67 -2.99
C TYR A 124 0.70 -13.83 -2.05
#